data_AF-A0A348NV70-F1
#
_entry.id   AF-A0A348NV70-F1
#
_cell.length_a   1.000
_cell.length_b   1.000
_cell.length_c   1.000
_cell.angle_alpha   90.00
_cell.angle_beta   90.00
_cell.angle_gamma   90.00
#
_symmetry.space_group_name_H-M   'P 1'
#
loop_
_entity.id
_entity.type
_entity.pdbx_description
1 polymer ?
#
loop_
_entity_poly.entity_id
_entity_poly.type
_entity_poly.pdbx_seq_one_letter_code
_entity_poly.pdbx_strand_id
1 'polypeptide(L)' 'NVHIQNLTELVELLEAEGLREKVILIAGGPRISHELAKELGYDAGFGPGKYADDVASFAVTEIAKKMKK' A
#
# COMPACT_ATOMS: atom_id res chain seq x y z
N ASN A 1 16.46 -0.35 10.24
CA ASN A 1 15.18 0.08 9.63
C ASN A 1 14.12 -0.99 9.83
N VAL A 2 13.54 -1.09 11.02
CA VAL A 2 12.53 -2.13 11.34
C VAL A 2 11.25 -2.00 10.52
N HIS A 3 10.87 -0.77 10.14
CA HIS A 3 9.67 -0.53 9.32
C HIS A 3 9.76 -1.16 7.92
N ILE A 4 10.95 -1.20 7.30
CA ILE A 4 11.09 -1.85 5.98
C ILE A 4 10.87 -3.35 6.13
N GLN A 5 11.50 -3.99 7.11
CA GLN A 5 11.34 -5.42 7.39
C GLN A 5 9.88 -5.76 7.68
N ASN A 6 9.23 -5.04 8.58
CA ASN A 6 7.82 -5.29 8.92
C ASN A 6 6.88 -5.10 7.72
N LEU A 7 7.14 -4.10 6.86
CA LEU A 7 6.31 -3.86 5.69
C LEU A 7 6.49 -4.95 4.63
N THR A 8 7.71 -5.45 4.44
CA THR A 8 8.00 -6.60 3.57
C THR A 8 7.34 -7.87 4.11
N GLU A 9 7.51 -8.17 5.39
CA GLU A 9 6.91 -9.36 6.03
C GLU A 9 5.38 -9.36 5.91
N LEU A 10 4.72 -8.20 6.03
CA LEU A 10 3.27 -8.12 5.80
C LEU A 10 2.88 -8.50 4.37
N VAL A 11 3.66 -8.05 3.36
CA VAL A 11 3.40 -8.40 1.97
C VAL A 11 3.58 -9.90 1.76
N GLU A 12 4.66 -10.48 2.29
CA GLU A 12 4.93 -11.92 2.22
C GLU A 12 3.82 -12.74 2.88
N LEU A 13 3.31 -12.31 4.05
CA LEU A 13 2.17 -12.96 4.72
C LEU A 13 0.90 -12.89 3.87
N LEU A 14 0.59 -11.72 3.28
CA LEU A 14 -0.59 -11.56 2.42
C LEU A 14 -0.49 -12.41 1.16
N GLU A 15 0.70 -12.56 0.59
CA GLU A 15 0.95 -13.44 -0.56
C GLU A 15 0.80 -14.92 -0.16
N ALA A 16 1.40 -15.33 0.96
CA ALA A 16 1.32 -16.69 1.47
C ALA A 16 -0.12 -17.12 1.78
N GLU A 17 -0.95 -16.21 2.28
CA GLU A 17 -2.38 -16.47 2.55
C GLU A 17 -3.28 -16.28 1.31
N GLY A 18 -2.73 -15.89 0.15
CA GLY A 18 -3.51 -15.63 -1.06
C GLY A 18 -4.48 -14.45 -0.92
N LEU A 19 -4.17 -13.50 -0.03
CA LEU A 19 -4.95 -12.30 0.26
C LEU A 19 -4.44 -11.07 -0.48
N ARG A 20 -3.17 -11.04 -0.91
CA ARG A 20 -2.54 -9.85 -1.50
C ARG A 20 -3.34 -9.26 -2.66
N GLU A 21 -3.87 -10.10 -3.54
CA GLU A 21 -4.67 -9.65 -4.70
C GLU A 21 -6.08 -9.16 -4.34
N LYS A 22 -6.58 -9.51 -3.16
CA LYS A 22 -7.94 -9.19 -2.71
C LYS A 22 -8.03 -7.87 -1.95
N VAL A 23 -6.89 -7.24 -1.65
CA VAL A 23 -6.82 -6.00 -0.90
C VAL A 23 -6.20 -4.88 -1.73
N ILE A 24 -6.50 -3.64 -1.36
CA ILE A 24 -5.70 -2.48 -1.72
C ILE A 24 -4.78 -2.22 -0.53
N LEU A 25 -3.48 -2.46 -0.72
CA LEU A 25 -2.47 -2.38 0.32
C LEU A 25 -1.71 -1.06 0.19
N ILE A 26 -1.84 -0.20 1.20
CA ILE A 26 -1.22 1.12 1.24
C ILE A 26 -0.38 1.28 2.50
N ALA A 27 0.74 1.99 2.39
CA ALA A 27 1.61 2.32 3.52
C ALA A 27 1.77 3.84 3.66
N GLY A 28 2.09 4.30 4.86
CA GLY A 28 2.37 5.71 5.09
C GLY A 28 3.32 5.94 6.25
N GLY A 29 3.91 7.13 6.28
CA GLY A 29 4.81 7.54 7.35
C GLY A 29 5.87 8.55 6.92
N PRO A 30 6.61 9.14 7.88
CA PRO A 30 7.54 10.23 7.61
C PRO A 30 8.73 9.84 6.72
N ARG A 31 8.99 8.54 6.57
CA ARG A 31 10.07 7.97 5.73
C ARG A 31 9.55 7.05 4.62
N ILE A 32 8.24 7.11 4.32
CA ILE A 32 7.62 6.30 3.27
C ILE A 32 7.35 7.20 2.06
N SER A 33 8.08 6.97 0.97
CA SER A 33 7.76 7.54 -0.34
C SER A 33 6.81 6.62 -1.11
N HIS A 34 6.17 7.16 -2.15
CA HIS A 34 5.34 6.36 -3.04
C HIS A 34 6.15 5.26 -3.74
N GLU A 35 7.34 5.61 -4.26
CA GLU A 35 8.23 4.66 -4.94
C GLU A 35 8.70 3.54 -4.02
N LEU A 36 9.14 3.87 -2.79
CA LEU A 36 9.57 2.87 -1.82
C LEU A 36 8.45 1.87 -1.50
N ALA A 37 7.22 2.36 -1.27
CA ALA A 37 6.10 1.47 -0.99
C ALA A 37 5.83 0.51 -2.16
N LYS A 38 5.91 1.00 -3.40
CA LYS A 38 5.73 0.17 -4.60
C LYS A 38 6.82 -0.87 -4.78
N GLU A 39 8.08 -0.51 -4.52
CA GLU A 39 9.20 -1.46 -4.52
C GLU A 39 9.00 -2.59 -3.51
N LEU A 40 8.36 -2.30 -2.37
CA LEU A 40 8.06 -3.29 -1.33
C LEU A 40 6.80 -4.13 -1.62
N GLY A 41 6.08 -3.88 -2.72
CA GLY A 41 4.88 -4.63 -3.09
C GLY A 41 3.55 -4.02 -2.62
N TYR A 42 3.53 -2.75 -2.20
CA TYR A 42 2.31 -2.00 -1.91
C TYR A 42 1.76 -1.33 -3.16
N ASP A 43 0.48 -0.97 -3.14
CA ASP A 43 -0.19 -0.26 -4.23
C ASP A 43 0.13 1.25 -4.20
N ALA A 44 0.34 1.83 -3.02
CA ALA A 44 0.81 3.20 -2.84
C ALA A 44 1.47 3.47 -1.48
N GLY A 45 2.37 4.46 -1.47
CA GLY A 45 2.95 5.07 -0.26
C GLY A 45 2.52 6.53 -0.08
N PHE A 46 2.23 6.93 1.16
CA PHE A 46 1.85 8.29 1.54
C PHE A 46 2.81 8.87 2.59
N GLY A 47 3.64 9.82 2.16
CA GLY A 47 4.61 10.51 3.00
C GLY A 47 4.08 11.80 3.66
N PRO A 48 4.97 12.62 4.25
CA PRO A 48 4.59 13.92 4.80
C PRO A 48 3.85 14.81 3.80
N GLY A 49 2.87 15.58 4.29
CA GLY A 49 2.06 16.48 3.46
C GLY A 49 0.93 15.78 2.69
N LYS A 50 0.68 14.49 2.96
CA LYS A 50 -0.48 13.75 2.50
C LYS A 50 -1.56 13.68 3.57
N TYR A 51 -2.81 13.80 3.12
CA TYR A 51 -3.99 13.88 3.97
C TYR A 51 -4.97 12.75 3.68
N ALA A 52 -6.04 12.67 4.47
CA ALA A 52 -7.02 11.60 4.37
C ALA A 52 -7.72 11.56 3.00
N ASP A 53 -7.92 12.70 2.35
CA ASP A 53 -8.50 12.83 1.02
C ASP A 53 -7.56 12.33 -0.09
N ASP A 54 -6.24 12.55 0.00
CA ASP A 54 -5.27 11.90 -0.89
C ASP A 54 -5.41 10.37 -0.84
N VAL A 55 -5.44 9.81 0.38
CA VAL A 55 -5.52 8.37 0.63
C VAL A 55 -6.86 7.80 0.17
N ALA A 56 -7.96 8.46 0.53
CA ALA A 56 -9.30 8.03 0.16
C ALA A 56 -9.49 8.04 -1.35
N SER A 57 -9.03 9.10 -2.03
CA SER A 57 -9.13 9.24 -3.49
C SER A 57 -8.41 8.11 -4.21
N PHE A 58 -7.20 7.75 -3.76
CA PHE A 58 -6.47 6.61 -4.31
C PHE A 58 -7.21 5.29 -4.05
N ALA A 59 -7.59 5.02 -2.80
CA ALA A 59 -8.21 3.76 -2.41
C ALA A 59 -9.51 3.49 -3.18
N VAL A 60 -10.42 4.46 -3.26
CA VAL A 60 -11.70 4.28 -3.99
C VAL A 60 -11.49 4.13 -5.49
N THR A 61 -10.48 4.81 -6.05
CA THR A 61 -10.12 4.69 -7.47
C THR A 61 -9.61 3.29 -7.80
N GLU A 62 -8.70 2.75 -6.98
CA GLU A 62 -8.16 1.39 -7.17
C GLU A 62 -9.20 0.30 -6.93
N ILE A 63 -10.07 0.46 -5.93
CA ILE A 63 -11.22 -0.44 -5.73
C ILE A 63 -12.11 -0.45 -6.98
N ALA A 64 -12.48 0.72 -7.49
CA ALA A 64 -13.30 0.82 -8.70
C ALA A 64 -12.64 0.20 -9.93
N LYS A 65 -11.30 0.27 -10.06
CA LYS A 65 -10.55 -0.41 -11.12
C LYS A 65 -10.59 -1.93 -10.96
N LYS A 66 -10.41 -2.46 -9.73
CA LYS A 66 -10.49 -3.90 -9.46
C LYS A 66 -11.89 -4.47 -9.70
N MET A 67 -12.95 -3.73 -9.39
CA MET A 67 -14.35 -4.16 -9.63
C MET A 67 -14.75 -4.24 -11.11
N LYS A 68 -13.99 -3.60 -12.00
CA LYS A 68 -14.23 -3.63 -13.46
C LYS A 68 -13.50 -4.77 -14.18
N LYS A 69 -12.63 -5.50 -13.48
CA LYS A 69 -11.98 -6.72 -13.99
C LYS A 69 -12.86 -7.93 -13.71
#